data_AF-A0A7C1IT53-F1
#
_entry.id   AF-A0A7C1IT53-F1
#
_cell.length_a   1.000
_cell.length_b   1.000
_cell.length_c   1.000
_cell.angle_alpha   90.00
_cell.angle_beta   90.00
_cell.angle_gamma   90.00
#
_symmetry.space_group_name_H-M   'P 1'
#
loop_
_entity.id
_entity.type
_entity.pdbx_description
1 polymer ?
#
loop_
_entity_poly.entity_id
_entity_poly.type
_entity_poly.pdbx_seq_one_letter_code
_entity_poly.pdbx_strand_id
1 'polypeptide(L)'
;MKNKVLFFYIHLSGHKIAAEAIQKAISERYNDIETDNFEALAYAYPVAGMVISKLYLELLKYTPQIWDFLYDNKKVVSATNEIREVLNSFNTIKLNKLIKQHSPSCLVCTQAVP
;
A
#
# COMPACT_ATOMS: atom_id res chain seq x y z
N MET A 1 -13.11 24.68 -4.17
CA MET A 1 -12.94 23.20 -4.21
C MET A 1 -11.92 22.87 -3.15
N LYS A 2 -12.16 21.87 -2.29
CA LYS A 2 -11.19 21.48 -1.27
C LYS A 2 -10.06 20.68 -1.91
N ASN A 3 -8.83 20.89 -1.43
CA ASN A 3 -7.66 20.15 -1.89
C ASN A 3 -7.73 18.71 -1.35
N LYS A 4 -7.64 17.71 -2.21
CA LYS A 4 -7.76 16.30 -1.82
C LYS A 4 -6.40 15.60 -1.77
N VAL A 5 -6.09 14.97 -0.64
CA VAL A 5 -4.86 14.19 -0.43
C VAL A 5 -5.21 12.72 -0.21
N LEU A 6 -4.54 11.81 -0.90
CA LEU A 6 -4.77 10.37 -0.76
C LEU A 6 -3.62 9.69 -0.05
N PHE A 7 -3.94 8.91 0.98
CA PHE A 7 -2.98 8.12 1.74
C PHE A 7 -3.02 6.66 1.32
N PHE A 8 -1.85 6.07 1.11
CA PHE A 8 -1.68 4.66 0.77
C PHE A 8 -0.83 3.94 1.81
N TYR A 9 -1.31 2.78 2.23
CA TYR A 9 -0.62 1.84 3.13
C TYR A 9 -1.03 0.40 2.82
N ILE A 10 -0.33 -0.57 3.41
CA ILE A 10 -0.72 -1.98 3.37
C ILE A 10 -1.16 -2.42 4.76
N HIS A 11 -2.43 -2.84 4.85
CA HIS A 11 -3.03 -3.54 5.98
C HIS A 11 -2.91 -2.85 7.36
N LEU A 12 -3.38 -3.54 8.41
CA LEU A 12 -3.23 -3.12 9.82
C LEU A 12 -1.76 -3.20 10.24
N SER A 13 -1.01 -2.11 10.01
CA SER A 13 0.41 -1.98 10.33
C SER A 13 0.71 -0.63 10.99
N GLY A 14 1.94 -0.47 11.49
CA GLY A 14 2.42 0.84 11.96
C GLY A 14 2.35 1.93 10.89
N HIS A 15 2.43 1.57 9.61
CA HIS A 15 2.29 2.49 8.48
C HIS A 15 0.87 3.04 8.33
N LYS A 16 -0.16 2.23 8.63
CA LYS A 16 -1.55 2.70 8.70
C LYS A 16 -1.71 3.72 9.82
N ILE A 17 -1.19 3.42 11.01
CA ILE A 17 -1.24 4.32 12.17
C ILE A 17 -0.53 5.65 11.85
N ALA A 18 0.62 5.59 11.18
CA ALA A 18 1.32 6.80 10.73
C ALA A 18 0.48 7.63 9.74
N ALA A 19 -0.20 6.99 8.79
CA ALA A 19 -1.07 7.68 7.85
C ALA A 19 -2.25 8.36 8.56
N GLU A 20 -2.91 7.66 9.50
CA GLU A 20 -4.02 8.19 10.29
C GLU A 20 -3.58 9.36 11.19
N ALA A 21 -2.38 9.28 11.78
CA ALA A 21 -1.82 10.36 12.58
C ALA A 21 -1.57 11.64 11.75
N ILE A 22 -1.04 11.51 10.53
CA ILE A 22 -0.83 12.65 9.63
C ILE A 22 -2.17 13.26 9.21
N GLN A 23 -3.17 12.43 8.86
CA GLN A 23 -4.49 12.92 8.49
C GLN A 23 -5.17 13.69 9.63
N LYS A 24 -5.09 13.16 10.85
CA LYS A 24 -5.59 13.86 12.03
C LYS A 24 -4.91 15.22 12.21
N ALA A 25 -3.58 15.26 12.06
CA ALA A 25 -2.84 16.52 12.14
C ALA A 25 -3.21 17.53 11.03
N ILE A 26 -3.58 17.05 9.84
CA ILE A 26 -4.09 17.87 8.73
C ILE A 26 -5.49 18.41 9.05
N SER A 27 -6.42 17.56 9.46
CA SER A 27 -7.80 17.98 9.74
C SER A 27 -7.92 18.94 10.91
N GLU A 28 -7.01 18.86 11.89
CA GLU A 28 -6.91 19.80 13.01
C GLU A 28 -6.35 21.17 12.60
N ARG A 29 -5.61 21.26 11.48
CA ARG A 29 -4.90 22.49 11.05
C ARG A 29 -5.53 23.17 9.84
N TYR A 30 -6.19 22.40 8.97
CA TYR A 30 -6.66 22.85 7.66
C TYR A 30 -8.10 22.40 7.43
N ASN A 31 -9.00 23.36 7.21
CA ASN A 31 -10.42 23.09 6.94
C ASN A 31 -10.73 22.91 5.44
N ASP A 32 -9.79 23.29 4.59
CA ASP A 32 -9.86 23.28 3.13
C ASP A 32 -9.18 22.07 2.49
N ILE A 33 -8.59 21.18 3.30
CA ILE A 33 -7.97 19.93 2.86
C ILE A 33 -8.86 18.75 3.27
N GLU A 34 -9.14 17.87 2.31
CA GLU A 34 -9.78 16.58 2.56
C GLU A 34 -8.76 15.46 2.38
N THR A 35 -8.84 14.46 3.24
CA THR A 35 -7.97 13.28 3.18
C THR A 35 -8.78 12.01 3.06
N ASP A 36 -8.35 11.09 2.18
CA ASP A 36 -8.94 9.76 2.04
C ASP A 36 -7.86 8.67 2.18
N ASN A 37 -8.28 7.49 2.66
CA ASN A 37 -7.44 6.33 2.92
C ASN A 37 -7.65 5.21 1.92
N PHE A 38 -6.56 4.67 1.40
CA PHE A 38 -6.57 3.52 0.50
C PHE A 38 -5.61 2.44 0.98
N GLU A 39 -6.17 1.30 1.35
CA GLU A 39 -5.39 0.07 1.50
C GLU A 39 -5.03 -0.44 0.10
N ALA A 40 -3.78 -0.27 -0.30
CA ALA A 40 -3.32 -0.54 -1.67
C ALA A 40 -3.57 -2.01 -2.08
N LEU A 41 -3.32 -2.95 -1.16
CA LEU A 41 -3.46 -4.39 -1.40
C LEU A 41 -4.93 -4.85 -1.45
N ALA A 42 -5.81 -4.31 -0.61
CA ALA A 42 -7.24 -4.61 -0.68
C ALA A 42 -7.90 -3.96 -1.91
N TYR A 43 -7.46 -2.77 -2.31
CA TYR A 43 -7.92 -2.16 -3.56
C TYR A 43 -7.50 -2.97 -4.79
N ALA A 44 -6.25 -3.46 -4.78
CA ALA A 44 -5.73 -4.33 -5.83
C ALA A 44 -6.38 -5.73 -5.80
N TYR A 45 -6.62 -6.31 -4.63
CA TYR A 45 -7.13 -7.66 -4.46
C TYR A 45 -8.10 -7.73 -3.27
N PRO A 46 -9.40 -7.44 -3.46
CA PRO A 46 -10.35 -7.29 -2.35
C PRO A 46 -10.48 -8.53 -1.45
N VAL A 47 -10.34 -9.73 -2.03
CA VAL A 47 -10.44 -11.00 -1.32
C VAL A 47 -9.05 -11.54 -0.94
N ALA A 48 -8.12 -11.62 -1.90
CA ALA A 48 -6.80 -12.19 -1.67
C ALA A 48 -5.87 -11.27 -0.86
N GLY A 49 -6.07 -9.94 -0.92
CA GLY A 49 -5.19 -8.95 -0.30
C GLY A 49 -5.11 -9.05 1.22
N MET A 50 -6.24 -9.32 1.89
CA MET A 50 -6.25 -9.55 3.34
C MET A 50 -5.49 -10.82 3.74
N VAL A 51 -5.67 -11.90 2.98
CA VAL A 51 -5.00 -13.19 3.24
C VAL A 51 -3.50 -13.05 3.05
N ILE A 52 -3.08 -12.44 1.93
CA ILE A 52 -1.67 -12.18 1.61
C ILE A 52 -1.03 -11.30 2.69
N SER A 53 -1.70 -10.22 3.10
CA SER A 53 -1.18 -9.30 4.12
C SER A 53 -1.01 -9.98 5.47
N LYS A 54 -1.98 -10.82 5.88
CA LYS A 54 -1.88 -11.58 7.12
C LYS A 54 -0.75 -12.61 7.07
N LEU A 55 -0.64 -13.36 5.97
CA LEU A 55 0.43 -14.34 5.78
C LEU A 55 1.81 -13.66 5.83
N TYR A 56 1.95 -12.51 5.19
CA TYR A 56 3.17 -11.70 5.22
C TYR A 56 3.56 -11.30 6.66
N LEU A 57 2.62 -10.76 7.44
CA LEU A 57 2.88 -10.36 8.82
C LEU A 57 3.25 -11.56 9.71
N GLU A 58 2.59 -12.70 9.53
CA GLU A 58 2.90 -13.95 10.26
C GLU A 58 4.30 -14.48 9.91
N LEU A 59 4.67 -14.48 8.61
CA LEU A 59 6.01 -14.87 8.16
C LEU A 59 7.10 -14.00 8.77
N LEU A 60 6.92 -12.68 8.77
CA LEU A 60 7.88 -11.76 9.38
C LEU A 60 7.98 -11.95 10.90
N LYS A 61 6.86 -12.19 11.57
CA LYS A 61 6.80 -12.30 13.03
C LYS A 61 7.42 -13.60 13.55
N TYR A 62 7.14 -14.72 12.89
CA TYR A 62 7.50 -16.04 13.41
C TYR A 62 8.65 -16.71 12.67
N THR A 63 8.87 -16.38 11.39
CA THR A 63 9.86 -17.06 10.54
C THR A 63 10.62 -16.08 9.63
N PRO A 64 11.30 -15.06 10.19
CA PRO A 64 12.00 -14.05 9.38
C PRO A 64 13.08 -14.66 8.46
N GLN A 65 13.70 -15.78 8.84
CA GLN A 65 14.69 -16.48 8.02
C GLN A 65 14.10 -17.00 6.69
N ILE A 66 12.81 -17.35 6.66
CA ILE A 66 12.12 -17.74 5.42
C ILE A 66 11.97 -16.53 4.52
N TRP A 67 11.66 -15.36 5.10
CA TRP A 67 11.59 -14.12 4.36
C TRP A 67 12.94 -13.76 3.74
N ASP A 68 14.01 -13.80 4.54
CA ASP A 68 15.38 -13.55 4.09
C ASP A 68 15.76 -14.51 2.96
N PHE A 69 15.46 -15.81 3.10
CA PHE A 69 15.70 -16.79 2.04
C PHE A 69 14.92 -16.49 0.76
N LEU A 70 13.66 -16.08 0.84
CA LEU A 70 12.84 -15.78 -0.34
C LEU A 70 13.34 -14.52 -1.07
N TYR A 71 13.77 -13.50 -0.32
CA TYR A 71 14.18 -12.21 -0.89
C TYR A 71 15.64 -12.16 -1.33
N ASP A 72 16.56 -12.74 -0.56
CA ASP A 72 17.99 -12.72 -0.89
C ASP A 72 18.37 -13.78 -1.93
N ASN A 73 17.48 -14.76 -2.17
CA ASN A 73 17.70 -15.77 -3.18
C ASN A 73 17.37 -15.24 -4.58
N LYS A 74 18.42 -14.85 -5.31
CA LYS A 74 18.35 -14.38 -6.70
C LYS A 74 17.58 -15.31 -7.63
N LYS A 75 17.55 -16.63 -7.37
CA LYS A 75 16.75 -17.58 -8.19
C LYS A 75 15.25 -17.38 -7.95
N VAL A 76 14.84 -17.17 -6.71
CA VAL A 76 13.42 -16.91 -6.35
C VAL A 76 12.99 -15.56 -6.91
N VAL A 77 13.82 -14.52 -6.77
CA VAL A 77 13.57 -13.20 -7.37
C VAL A 77 13.39 -13.33 -8.89
N SER A 78 14.35 -13.96 -9.58
CA SER A 78 14.27 -14.15 -11.04
C SER A 78 13.05 -14.97 -11.47
N ALA A 79 12.70 -16.02 -10.73
CA ALA A 79 11.55 -16.87 -11.04
C ALA A 79 10.19 -16.16 -10.80
N THR A 80 10.17 -15.12 -9.98
CA THR A 80 8.94 -14.36 -9.67
C THR A 80 8.83 -13.03 -10.43
N ASN A 81 9.84 -12.65 -11.21
CA ASN A 81 9.89 -11.37 -11.92
C ASN A 81 8.69 -11.14 -12.85
N GLU A 82 8.36 -12.08 -13.73
CA GLU A 82 7.24 -11.93 -14.68
C GLU A 82 5.91 -11.74 -13.94
N ILE A 83 5.69 -12.49 -12.85
CA ILE A 83 4.50 -12.34 -12.01
C ILE A 83 4.49 -10.96 -11.36
N ARG A 84 5.62 -10.49 -10.83
CA ARG A 84 5.73 -9.13 -10.24
C ARG A 84 5.43 -8.04 -11.27
N GLU A 85 5.92 -8.16 -12.50
CA GLU A 85 5.64 -7.19 -13.57
C GLU A 85 4.15 -7.13 -13.94
N VAL A 86 3.49 -8.30 -14.01
CA VAL A 86 2.04 -8.37 -14.25
C VAL A 86 1.26 -7.73 -13.11
N LEU A 87 1.61 -8.04 -11.85
CA LEU A 87 0.98 -7.44 -10.68
C LEU A 87 1.20 -5.91 -10.65
N ASN A 88 2.41 -5.44 -10.96
CA ASN A 88 2.75 -4.01 -11.04
C ASN A 88 1.96 -3.28 -12.13
N SER A 89 1.83 -3.90 -13.30
CA SER A 89 1.04 -3.34 -14.40
C SER A 89 -0.44 -3.22 -14.02
N PHE A 90 -0.99 -4.26 -13.39
CA PHE A 90 -2.37 -4.25 -12.90
C PHE A 90 -2.61 -3.19 -11.81
N ASN A 91 -1.67 -3.07 -10.86
CA ASN A 91 -1.69 -2.03 -9.83
C ASN A 91 -1.63 -0.62 -10.44
N THR A 92 -0.83 -0.42 -11.48
CA THR A 92 -0.71 0.86 -12.19
C THR A 92 -2.03 1.27 -12.84
N ILE A 93 -2.74 0.34 -13.48
CA ILE A 93 -4.06 0.60 -14.08
C ILE A 93 -5.07 1.03 -13.00
N LYS A 94 -5.08 0.31 -11.88
CA LYS A 94 -5.96 0.59 -10.74
C LYS A 94 -5.67 1.93 -10.09
N LEU A 95 -4.39 2.25 -9.86
CA LEU A 95 -3.96 3.52 -9.31
C LEU A 95 -4.34 4.68 -10.26
N ASN A 96 -4.14 4.52 -11.56
CA ASN A 96 -4.55 5.52 -12.56
C ASN A 96 -6.07 5.76 -12.53
N LYS A 97 -6.88 4.71 -12.39
CA LYS A 97 -8.33 4.86 -12.25
C LYS A 97 -8.70 5.66 -11.00
N LEU A 98 -8.04 5.37 -9.88
CA LEU A 98 -8.26 6.03 -8.60
C LEU A 98 -7.84 7.51 -8.61
N ILE A 99 -6.68 7.82 -9.20
CA ILE A 99 -6.22 9.19 -9.41
C ILE A 99 -7.23 9.97 -10.27
N LYS A 100 -7.71 9.38 -11.38
CA LYS A 100 -8.71 10.02 -12.24
C LYS A 100 -10.06 10.25 -11.53
N GLN A 101 -10.46 9.34 -10.67
CA GLN A 101 -11.74 9.42 -9.95
C GLN A 101 -11.69 10.47 -8.84
N HIS A 102 -10.58 10.57 -8.12
CA HIS A 102 -10.47 11.46 -6.95
C HIS A 102 -9.80 12.80 -7.27
N SER A 103 -9.12 12.92 -8.41
CA SER A 103 -8.35 14.10 -8.85
C SER A 103 -7.56 14.76 -7.71
N PRO A 104 -6.73 13.98 -6.97
CA PRO A 104 -6.07 14.49 -5.79
C PRO A 104 -4.93 15.46 -6.15
N SER A 105 -4.67 16.41 -5.27
CA SER A 105 -3.53 17.33 -5.37
C SER A 105 -2.24 16.70 -4.83
N CYS A 106 -2.34 15.66 -4.01
CA CYS A 106 -1.19 14.96 -3.42
C CYS A 106 -1.50 13.48 -3.15
N LEU A 107 -0.49 12.63 -3.33
CA LEU A 107 -0.48 11.24 -2.91
C LEU A 107 0.58 11.06 -1.82
N VAL A 108 0.25 10.38 -0.73
CA VAL A 108 1.16 10.09 0.39
C VAL A 108 1.24 8.59 0.60
N CYS A 109 2.44 8.03 0.50
CA CYS A 109 2.70 6.62 0.79
C CYS A 109 3.49 6.52 2.09
N THR A 110 2.95 5.82 3.10
CA THR A 110 3.66 5.63 4.37
C THR A 110 4.51 4.37 4.41
N GLN A 111 4.42 3.52 3.38
CA GLN A 111 5.08 2.23 3.29
C GLN A 111 5.75 2.04 1.93
N ALA A 112 6.99 1.55 1.94
CA ALA A 112 7.62 1.00 0.74
C ALA A 112 7.04 -0.39 0.49
N VAL A 113 6.51 -0.62 -0.72
CA VAL A 113 6.06 -1.94 -1.15
C VAL A 113 7.19 -2.53 -1.98
N PRO A 114 7.75 -3.70 -1.60
CA PRO A 114 8.78 -4.37 -2.39
C PRO A 114 8.24 -4.98 -3.69
#